data_AF-B2T848-F1
#
_entry.id   AF-B2T848-F1
#
_cell.length_a   1.000
_cell.length_b   1.000
_cell.length_c   1.000
_cell.angle_alpha   90.00
_cell.angle_beta   90.00
_cell.angle_gamma   90.00
#
_symmetry.space_group_name_H-M   'P 1'
#
loop_
_entity.id
_entity.type
_entity.pdbx_description
1 polymer ?
#
loop_
_entity_poly.entity_id
_entity_poly.type
_entity_poly.pdbx_seq_one_letter_code
_entity_poly.pdbx_strand_id
1 'polypeptide(L)'
;MSERRSRASREEQAPAPVIVRRSRKGGDHGAHHGGAWKIAYADFVTAMMAFFLLMWLLGSTSKFDKQGIEDYFNTPLSSLLGGNEGTTAARPSVVQGGGRDISDTRPAVGKKSQSEPTPPAVTTPSVAPSDATRLEQLKAKLTALIEQSPILKAFKDQIRISITNEGLRIEIVDSQNRPMFPSGSSKLQPYAVTILTQIGAALNDVDNRVSIAGHTDAVPYTAGPEGYSNWELSSERANAARRSLVAGGMHGEKLLQVRGLADVLPLNSQVADEPTNRRISILVLNKAAELAFFHDGGRTAIDEATPASSAIPTVIGRLQPVTGSHSTP
;
A
#
# COMPACT_ATOMS: atom_id res chain seq x y z
N MET A 1 -31.28 -50.49 -83.23
CA MET A 1 -30.96 -51.92 -83.02
C MET A 1 -29.44 -52.04 -83.02
N SER A 2 -28.89 -52.68 -81.98
CA SER A 2 -27.47 -52.72 -81.60
C SER A 2 -26.50 -53.14 -82.70
N GLU A 3 -25.31 -52.53 -82.69
CA GLU A 3 -24.07 -53.24 -82.98
C GLU A 3 -23.04 -53.03 -81.87
N ARG A 4 -22.61 -54.16 -81.30
CA ARG A 4 -21.48 -54.30 -80.37
C ARG A 4 -20.18 -54.03 -81.10
N ARG A 5 -19.28 -53.26 -80.48
CA ARG A 5 -17.83 -53.49 -80.59
C ARG A 5 -17.18 -53.43 -79.22
N SER A 6 -16.98 -54.61 -78.64
CA SER A 6 -16.02 -54.90 -77.58
C SER A 6 -14.60 -54.74 -78.13
N ARG A 7 -13.78 -53.87 -77.52
CA ARG A 7 -12.36 -53.72 -77.84
C ARG A 7 -11.51 -53.98 -76.59
N ALA A 8 -10.45 -54.71 -76.84
CA ALA A 8 -9.63 -55.47 -75.91
C ALA A 8 -8.74 -54.63 -74.97
N SER A 9 -8.36 -55.32 -73.88
CA SER A 9 -7.20 -55.19 -72.99
C SER A 9 -6.19 -54.08 -73.28
N ARG A 10 -5.97 -53.21 -72.30
CA ARG A 10 -4.81 -52.31 -72.22
C ARG A 10 -4.04 -52.62 -70.94
N GLU A 11 -2.82 -53.11 -71.14
CA GLU A 11 -1.86 -53.49 -70.11
C GLU A 11 -1.43 -52.32 -69.21
N GLU A 12 -1.11 -52.75 -68.00
CA GLU A 12 -0.36 -52.17 -66.90
C GLU A 12 0.74 -51.17 -67.28
N GLN A 13 0.75 -50.01 -66.61
CA GLN A 13 1.95 -49.18 -66.44
C GLN A 13 1.80 -48.35 -65.16
N ALA A 14 2.47 -48.80 -64.11
CA ALA A 14 2.65 -48.04 -62.87
C ALA A 14 3.34 -46.69 -63.18
N PRO A 15 2.90 -45.56 -62.59
CA PRO A 15 3.59 -44.30 -62.77
C PRO A 15 4.99 -44.36 -62.13
N ALA A 16 6.00 -44.03 -62.95
CA ALA A 16 7.42 -44.06 -62.61
C ALA A 16 7.78 -43.14 -61.43
N PRO A 17 8.80 -43.49 -60.61
CA PRO A 17 9.17 -42.74 -59.42
C PRO A 17 9.80 -41.39 -59.75
N VAL A 18 9.34 -40.34 -59.05
CA VAL A 18 9.89 -38.98 -59.15
C VAL A 18 11.23 -38.92 -58.42
N ILE A 19 12.31 -38.71 -59.17
CA ILE A 19 13.66 -38.53 -58.66
C ILE A 19 13.85 -37.05 -58.29
N VAL A 20 13.76 -36.71 -57.00
CA VAL A 20 14.22 -35.40 -56.50
C VAL A 20 15.69 -35.52 -56.11
N ARG A 21 16.56 -35.08 -57.02
CA ARG A 21 17.99 -34.96 -56.78
C ARG A 21 18.26 -33.69 -55.96
N ARG A 22 18.42 -33.80 -54.63
CA ARG A 22 18.97 -32.70 -53.82
C ARG A 22 20.48 -32.59 -54.09
N SER A 23 20.83 -31.74 -55.03
CA SER A 23 22.20 -31.23 -55.18
C SER A 23 22.49 -30.26 -54.05
N ARG A 24 23.35 -30.65 -53.09
CA ARG A 24 24.01 -29.73 -52.17
C ARG A 24 24.89 -28.79 -52.99
N LYS A 25 24.52 -27.52 -53.09
CA LYS A 25 25.46 -26.47 -53.48
C LYS A 25 26.19 -26.04 -52.21
N GLY A 26 27.44 -26.48 -52.09
CA GLY A 26 28.35 -26.03 -51.06
C GLY A 26 28.59 -24.54 -51.19
N GLY A 27 28.36 -23.83 -50.08
CA GLY A 27 29.10 -22.61 -49.77
C GLY A 27 30.46 -23.05 -49.26
N ASP A 28 31.42 -22.99 -50.16
CA ASP A 28 32.85 -23.11 -49.92
C ASP A 28 33.27 -22.03 -48.91
N HIS A 29 33.93 -22.44 -47.82
CA HIS A 29 35.12 -21.82 -47.24
C HIS A 29 35.60 -22.65 -46.05
N GLY A 30 36.78 -23.23 -46.21
CA GLY A 30 37.76 -23.32 -45.11
C GLY A 30 37.64 -24.54 -44.21
N ALA A 31 38.37 -25.58 -44.57
CA ALA A 31 38.80 -26.65 -43.69
C ALA A 31 39.25 -26.14 -42.30
N HIS A 32 38.50 -26.46 -41.26
CA HIS A 32 39.04 -26.63 -39.90
C HIS A 32 38.30 -27.76 -39.18
N HIS A 33 38.53 -29.00 -39.61
CA HIS A 33 38.19 -30.23 -38.85
C HIS A 33 38.98 -30.35 -37.50
N GLY A 34 39.49 -29.24 -36.97
CA GLY A 34 40.09 -29.13 -35.63
C GLY A 34 39.29 -28.24 -34.68
N GLY A 35 38.03 -27.92 -34.99
CA GLY A 35 37.14 -27.11 -34.13
C GLY A 35 36.15 -27.92 -33.28
N ALA A 36 35.77 -29.13 -33.71
CA ALA A 36 34.76 -29.93 -33.01
C ALA A 36 35.20 -30.34 -31.59
N TRP A 37 36.48 -30.72 -31.41
CA TRP A 37 37.03 -31.00 -30.08
C TRP A 37 37.12 -29.74 -29.20
N LYS A 38 37.27 -28.55 -29.80
CA LYS A 38 37.25 -27.27 -29.09
C LYS A 38 35.84 -26.88 -28.65
N ILE A 39 34.82 -27.27 -29.41
CA ILE A 39 33.41 -27.10 -29.00
C ILE A 39 33.10 -28.04 -27.83
N ALA A 40 33.52 -29.30 -27.89
CA ALA A 40 33.38 -30.25 -26.78
C ALA A 40 34.19 -29.84 -25.54
N TYR A 41 35.40 -29.30 -25.73
CA TYR A 41 36.21 -28.73 -24.65
C TYR A 41 35.60 -27.46 -24.07
N ALA A 42 35.06 -26.57 -24.91
CA ALA A 42 34.36 -25.38 -24.45
C ALA A 42 33.12 -25.76 -23.63
N ASP A 43 32.32 -26.74 -24.09
CA ASP A 43 31.16 -27.23 -23.35
C ASP A 43 31.55 -27.84 -21.99
N PHE A 44 32.63 -28.63 -21.95
CA PHE A 44 33.19 -29.17 -20.71
C PHE A 44 33.67 -28.06 -19.76
N VAL A 45 34.39 -27.05 -20.27
CA VAL A 45 34.86 -25.92 -19.47
C VAL A 45 33.69 -25.08 -18.96
N THR A 46 32.64 -24.86 -19.76
CA THR A 46 31.44 -24.14 -19.30
C THR A 46 30.64 -24.92 -18.28
N ALA A 47 30.55 -26.25 -18.41
CA ALA A 47 29.92 -27.10 -17.42
C ALA A 47 30.71 -27.10 -16.10
N MET A 48 32.04 -27.16 -16.16
CA MET A 48 32.89 -27.04 -14.97
C MET A 48 32.84 -25.63 -14.37
N MET A 49 32.75 -24.58 -15.18
CA MET A 49 32.58 -23.21 -14.72
C MET A 49 31.23 -23.04 -14.02
N ALA A 50 30.13 -23.55 -14.58
CA ALA A 50 28.82 -23.51 -13.96
C ALA A 50 28.77 -24.31 -12.66
N PHE A 51 29.39 -25.50 -12.63
CA PHE A 51 29.53 -26.29 -11.41
C PHE A 51 30.40 -25.60 -10.36
N PHE A 52 31.48 -24.94 -10.77
CA PHE A 52 32.33 -24.16 -9.90
C PHE A 52 31.59 -22.94 -9.34
N LEU A 53 30.86 -22.18 -10.16
CA LEU A 53 30.03 -21.06 -9.70
C LEU A 53 28.93 -21.53 -8.75
N LEU A 54 28.32 -22.69 -9.00
CA LEU A 54 27.34 -23.30 -8.11
C LEU A 54 27.99 -23.70 -6.78
N MET A 55 29.12 -24.42 -6.80
CA MET A 55 29.81 -24.84 -5.59
C MET A 55 30.41 -23.64 -4.83
N TRP A 56 30.85 -22.61 -5.55
CA TRP A 56 31.30 -21.34 -4.99
C TRP A 56 30.14 -20.62 -4.31
N LEU A 57 28.96 -20.55 -4.92
CA LEU A 57 27.75 -20.05 -4.26
C LEU A 57 27.40 -20.86 -3.02
N LEU A 58 27.44 -22.20 -3.09
CA LEU A 58 27.15 -23.06 -1.95
C LEU A 58 28.23 -22.99 -0.85
N GLY A 59 29.47 -22.62 -1.19
CA GLY A 59 30.58 -22.45 -0.25
C GLY A 59 30.65 -21.05 0.36
N SER A 60 30.22 -20.03 -0.38
CA SER A 60 30.09 -18.65 0.10
C SER A 60 28.76 -18.39 0.83
N THR A 61 27.76 -19.23 0.62
CA THR A 61 26.50 -19.21 1.38
C THR A 61 26.70 -19.82 2.75
N SER A 62 26.26 -19.09 3.78
CA SER A 62 26.31 -19.56 5.15
C SER A 62 25.34 -20.73 5.35
N LYS A 63 25.61 -21.61 6.34
CA LYS A 63 24.70 -22.74 6.65
C LYS A 63 23.25 -22.30 6.91
N PHE A 64 23.07 -21.03 7.33
CA PHE A 64 21.79 -20.40 7.59
C PHE A 64 20.94 -20.17 6.33
N ASP A 65 21.54 -19.78 5.20
CA ASP A 65 20.74 -19.50 3.99
C ASP A 65 20.22 -20.79 3.34
N LYS A 66 20.95 -21.91 3.50
CA LYS A 66 20.49 -23.24 3.04
C LYS A 66 19.28 -23.73 3.84
N GLN A 67 19.27 -23.47 5.15
CA GLN A 67 18.14 -23.81 6.02
C GLN A 67 16.88 -22.97 5.69
N GLY A 68 17.05 -21.67 5.41
CA GLY A 68 15.91 -20.82 5.03
C GLY A 68 15.26 -21.22 3.70
N ILE A 69 16.02 -21.76 2.75
CA ILE A 69 15.48 -22.30 1.50
C ILE A 69 14.80 -23.65 1.74
N GLU A 70 15.36 -24.52 2.60
CA GLU A 70 14.77 -25.81 2.97
C GLU A 70 13.38 -25.64 3.62
N ASP A 71 13.24 -24.68 4.53
CA ASP A 71 11.96 -24.39 5.20
C ASP A 71 10.88 -23.95 4.19
N TYR A 72 11.24 -23.22 3.13
CA TYR A 72 10.32 -22.78 2.09
C TYR A 72 9.73 -23.95 1.30
N PHE A 73 10.50 -25.01 1.06
CA PHE A 73 10.05 -26.17 0.28
C PHE A 73 9.39 -27.26 1.14
N ASN A 74 9.69 -27.32 2.44
CA ASN A 74 9.11 -28.31 3.36
C ASN A 74 7.82 -27.85 4.04
N THR A 75 7.34 -26.61 3.79
CA THR A 75 6.07 -26.14 4.37
C THR A 75 4.88 -26.70 3.58
N PRO A 76 4.04 -27.59 4.14
CA PRO A 76 2.94 -28.19 3.39
C PRO A 76 1.87 -27.13 3.05
N LEU A 77 1.39 -27.17 1.81
CA LEU A 77 0.42 -26.21 1.24
C LEU A 77 -0.87 -26.06 2.07
N SER A 78 -1.18 -27.03 2.93
CA SER A 78 -2.29 -27.01 3.89
C SER A 78 -2.17 -25.90 4.94
N SER A 79 -0.96 -25.40 5.24
CA SER A 79 -0.72 -24.27 6.15
C SER A 79 -0.95 -22.89 5.49
N LEU A 80 -1.08 -22.82 4.16
CA LEU A 80 -1.23 -21.55 3.43
C LEU A 80 -2.67 -21.24 3.01
N LEU A 81 -3.54 -22.26 2.91
CA LEU A 81 -4.95 -22.09 2.47
C LEU A 81 -6.00 -22.38 3.55
N GLY A 82 -5.63 -22.98 4.69
CA GLY A 82 -6.56 -23.33 5.77
C GLY A 82 -6.57 -22.28 6.88
N GLY A 83 -7.47 -21.31 6.81
CA GLY A 83 -7.75 -20.39 7.91
C GLY A 83 -8.35 -21.15 9.09
N ASN A 84 -7.60 -21.23 10.19
CA ASN A 84 -8.16 -21.49 11.51
C ASN A 84 -7.41 -20.65 12.55
N GLU A 85 -8.20 -19.98 13.37
CA GLU A 85 -7.78 -19.07 14.44
C GLU A 85 -6.80 -19.72 15.42
N GLY A 86 -5.85 -18.90 15.87
CA GLY A 86 -5.10 -19.16 17.10
C GLY A 86 -3.91 -20.10 16.94
N THR A 87 -2.80 -19.59 16.41
CA THR A 87 -1.46 -19.80 17.00
C THR A 87 -0.46 -18.86 16.33
N THR A 88 0.10 -17.98 17.13
CA THR A 88 1.24 -17.12 16.81
C THR A 88 2.49 -17.99 16.62
N ALA A 89 2.88 -18.22 15.37
CA ALA A 89 4.23 -18.64 15.03
C ALA A 89 4.81 -17.63 14.04
N ALA A 90 5.85 -16.95 14.49
CA ALA A 90 6.57 -15.92 13.77
C ALA A 90 6.98 -16.42 12.37
N ARG A 91 6.63 -15.65 11.34
CA ARG A 91 7.24 -15.80 10.02
C ARG A 91 8.62 -15.15 10.10
N PRO A 92 9.76 -15.87 9.96
CA PRO A 92 11.04 -15.22 9.83
C PRO A 92 11.11 -14.59 8.43
N SER A 93 11.10 -13.27 8.39
CA SER A 93 11.45 -12.50 7.20
C SER A 93 12.93 -12.76 6.88
N VAL A 94 13.19 -13.63 5.90
CA VAL A 94 14.52 -13.86 5.32
C VAL A 94 14.87 -12.68 4.41
N VAL A 95 15.19 -11.52 4.98
CA VAL A 95 16.14 -10.53 4.45
C VAL A 95 16.54 -9.62 5.62
N GLN A 96 17.56 -10.02 6.37
CA GLN A 96 18.24 -9.14 7.33
C GLN A 96 19.59 -8.76 6.74
N GLY A 97 19.61 -7.66 5.98
CA GLY A 97 20.81 -7.09 5.39
C GLY A 97 21.68 -6.42 6.45
N GLY A 98 22.70 -7.14 6.89
CA GLY A 98 23.81 -6.60 7.70
C GLY A 98 25.10 -7.26 7.25
N GLY A 99 25.87 -6.56 6.42
CA GLY A 99 27.14 -7.05 5.88
C GLY A 99 28.17 -7.25 6.99
N ARG A 100 28.82 -8.42 6.98
CA ARG A 100 29.99 -8.71 7.82
C ARG A 100 31.25 -8.45 6.99
N ASP A 101 32.23 -7.79 7.58
CA ASP A 101 33.56 -7.64 6.98
C ASP A 101 34.21 -9.02 6.79
N ILE A 102 34.62 -9.31 5.56
CA ILE A 102 35.19 -10.59 5.12
C ILE A 102 36.66 -10.77 5.51
N SER A 103 37.23 -9.84 6.28
CA SER A 103 38.66 -9.80 6.61
C SER A 103 39.03 -10.43 7.96
N ASP A 104 38.06 -10.82 8.79
CA ASP A 104 38.34 -11.35 10.14
C ASP A 104 38.50 -12.89 10.14
N THR A 105 39.73 -13.36 10.37
CA THR A 105 40.14 -14.78 10.34
C THR A 105 40.59 -15.30 11.71
N ARG A 106 40.07 -14.76 12.82
CA ARG A 106 40.41 -15.24 14.16
C ARG A 106 39.38 -16.23 14.73
N PRO A 107 39.81 -17.39 15.27
CA PRO A 107 38.89 -18.32 15.93
C PRO A 107 38.62 -17.82 17.36
N ALA A 108 37.48 -17.17 17.57
CA ALA A 108 37.10 -16.72 18.90
C ALA A 108 36.43 -17.85 19.70
N VAL A 109 37.22 -18.53 20.53
CA VAL A 109 36.73 -19.11 21.79
C VAL A 109 36.76 -17.99 22.83
N GLY A 110 35.61 -17.56 23.34
CA GLY A 110 35.54 -16.51 24.35
C GLY A 110 34.14 -16.31 24.89
N LYS A 111 33.89 -16.83 26.09
CA LYS A 111 32.71 -16.53 26.91
C LYS A 111 32.76 -15.08 27.42
N LYS A 112 31.56 -14.48 27.47
CA LYS A 112 31.07 -13.33 28.26
C LYS A 112 31.23 -11.91 27.73
N SER A 113 30.04 -11.30 27.59
CA SER A 113 29.70 -9.90 27.87
C SER A 113 30.35 -8.84 27.00
N GLN A 114 29.70 -8.57 25.87
CA GLN A 114 29.59 -7.20 25.38
C GLN A 114 28.12 -6.93 25.08
N SER A 115 27.59 -5.95 25.80
CA SER A 115 26.32 -5.28 25.56
C SER A 115 26.19 -4.92 24.08
N GLU A 116 25.32 -5.63 23.38
CA GLU A 116 24.95 -5.30 22.01
C GLU A 116 24.00 -4.08 22.07
N PRO A 117 24.28 -2.99 21.34
CA PRO A 117 23.34 -1.90 21.18
C PRO A 117 22.14 -2.46 20.43
N THR A 118 20.99 -2.50 21.10
CA THR A 118 19.71 -2.87 20.50
C THR A 118 19.50 -2.05 19.22
N PRO A 119 19.44 -2.69 18.04
CA PRO A 119 18.93 -2.03 16.84
C PRO A 119 17.50 -1.58 17.16
N PRO A 120 17.07 -0.35 16.81
CA PRO A 120 15.73 0.10 17.11
C PRO A 120 14.76 -0.88 16.45
N ALA A 121 14.09 -1.68 17.28
CA ALA A 121 12.96 -2.46 16.85
C ALA A 121 12.02 -1.47 16.15
N VAL A 122 11.63 -1.78 14.92
CA VAL A 122 10.42 -1.19 14.34
C VAL A 122 9.28 -1.80 15.14
N THR A 123 9.04 -1.23 16.32
CA THR A 123 7.87 -1.46 17.11
C THR A 123 6.73 -0.99 16.22
N THR A 124 5.97 -1.92 15.62
CA THR A 124 4.56 -1.63 15.40
C THR A 124 4.08 -1.13 16.76
N PRO A 125 3.67 0.14 16.89
CA PRO A 125 3.41 0.67 18.20
C PRO A 125 2.12 -0.01 18.69
N SER A 126 2.30 -1.08 19.46
CA SER A 126 1.26 -1.68 20.27
C SER A 126 0.72 -0.53 21.08
N VAL A 127 -0.53 -0.16 20.83
CA VAL A 127 -1.24 0.83 21.64
C VAL A 127 -1.01 0.39 23.08
N ALA A 128 -0.23 1.17 23.83
CA ALA A 128 0.07 0.81 25.21
C ALA A 128 -1.28 0.52 25.88
N PRO A 129 -1.46 -0.59 26.61
CA PRO A 129 -2.77 -0.96 27.16
C PRO A 129 -3.44 0.20 27.92
N SER A 130 -2.64 1.08 28.50
CA SER A 130 -3.06 2.31 29.16
C SER A 130 -3.68 3.37 28.24
N ASP A 131 -3.20 3.53 27.01
CA ASP A 131 -3.76 4.48 26.03
C ASP A 131 -5.15 4.07 25.56
N ALA A 132 -5.33 2.78 25.26
CA ALA A 132 -6.62 2.25 24.85
C ALA A 132 -7.70 2.52 25.92
N THR A 133 -7.37 2.23 27.18
CA THR A 133 -8.28 2.49 28.30
C THR A 133 -8.60 3.99 28.46
N ARG A 134 -7.61 4.89 28.31
CA ARG A 134 -7.86 6.34 28.35
C ARG A 134 -8.80 6.81 27.24
N LEU A 135 -8.61 6.32 26.02
CA LEU A 135 -9.47 6.66 24.89
C LEU A 135 -10.89 6.11 25.05
N GLU A 136 -11.04 4.92 25.64
CA GLU A 136 -12.34 4.36 26.01
C GLU A 136 -13.04 5.20 27.09
N GLN A 137 -12.31 5.64 28.12
CA GLN A 137 -12.83 6.54 29.15
C GLN A 137 -13.27 7.88 28.55
N LEU A 138 -12.46 8.45 27.65
CA LEU A 138 -12.80 9.68 26.94
C LEU A 138 -14.05 9.49 26.08
N LYS A 139 -14.16 8.37 25.34
CA LYS A 139 -15.37 8.02 24.57
C LYS A 139 -16.60 7.95 25.48
N ALA A 140 -16.50 7.28 26.62
CA ALA A 140 -17.60 7.14 27.56
C ALA A 140 -18.03 8.51 28.12
N LYS A 141 -17.05 9.36 28.49
CA LYS A 141 -17.31 10.71 28.98
C LYS A 141 -17.99 11.60 27.93
N LEU A 142 -17.49 11.60 26.69
CA LEU A 142 -18.09 12.35 25.59
C LEU A 142 -19.52 11.86 25.29
N THR A 143 -19.74 10.55 25.29
CA THR A 143 -21.08 9.96 25.12
C THR A 143 -22.03 10.42 26.23
N ALA A 144 -21.59 10.37 27.48
CA ALA A 144 -22.37 10.86 28.61
C ALA A 144 -22.66 12.36 28.51
N LEU A 145 -21.67 13.16 28.09
CA LEU A 145 -21.81 14.61 27.89
C LEU A 145 -22.87 14.92 26.82
N ILE A 146 -22.89 14.16 25.72
CA ILE A 146 -23.91 14.28 24.66
C ILE A 146 -25.31 13.92 25.19
N GLU A 147 -25.43 12.88 26.02
CA GLU A 147 -26.72 12.43 26.55
C GLU A 147 -27.28 13.31 27.67
N GLN A 148 -26.42 13.89 28.49
CA GLN A 148 -26.80 14.72 29.63
C GLN A 148 -27.10 16.17 29.22
N SER A 149 -26.42 16.70 28.20
CA SER A 149 -26.66 18.06 27.72
C SER A 149 -27.89 18.09 26.80
N PRO A 150 -28.98 18.81 27.15
CA PRO A 150 -30.16 18.91 26.29
C PRO A 150 -29.84 19.47 24.91
N ILE A 151 -28.85 20.37 24.84
CA ILE A 151 -28.40 21.00 23.61
C ILE A 151 -27.72 19.97 22.71
N LEU A 152 -26.80 19.17 23.23
CA LEU A 152 -26.04 18.20 22.43
C LEU A 152 -26.86 16.97 22.08
N LYS A 153 -27.79 16.58 22.95
CA LYS A 153 -28.72 15.48 22.71
C LYS A 153 -29.55 15.70 21.44
N ALA A 154 -29.95 16.96 21.16
CA ALA A 154 -30.66 17.32 19.93
C ALA A 154 -29.81 17.11 18.65
N PHE A 155 -28.50 16.97 18.78
CA PHE A 155 -27.54 16.76 17.69
C PHE A 155 -26.83 15.40 17.74
N LYS A 156 -27.31 14.46 18.58
CA LYS A 156 -26.70 13.13 18.75
C LYS A 156 -26.50 12.40 17.42
N ASP A 157 -27.48 12.47 16.52
CA ASP A 157 -27.43 11.78 15.22
C ASP A 157 -26.37 12.36 14.27
N GLN A 158 -25.94 13.61 14.50
CA GLN A 158 -24.89 14.27 13.74
C GLN A 158 -23.49 14.05 14.33
N ILE A 159 -23.39 13.49 15.55
CA ILE A 159 -22.12 13.28 16.24
C ILE A 159 -21.83 11.77 16.29
N ARG A 160 -20.80 11.34 15.58
CA ARG A 160 -20.36 9.94 15.55
C ARG A 160 -19.03 9.81 16.29
N ILE A 161 -18.96 8.87 17.23
CA ILE A 161 -17.75 8.62 18.02
C ILE A 161 -17.33 7.16 17.85
N SER A 162 -16.14 6.93 17.30
CA SER A 162 -15.60 5.58 17.06
C SER A 162 -14.14 5.49 17.46
N ILE A 163 -13.73 4.32 17.96
CA ILE A 163 -12.32 4.01 18.20
C ILE A 163 -11.77 3.43 16.90
N THR A 164 -10.60 3.93 16.49
CA THR A 164 -9.88 3.54 15.29
C THR A 164 -8.46 3.13 15.68
N ASN A 165 -7.71 2.55 14.74
CA ASN A 165 -6.33 2.15 14.96
C ASN A 165 -5.40 3.34 15.29
N GLU A 166 -5.76 4.55 14.86
CA GLU A 166 -4.99 5.78 15.11
C GLU A 166 -5.41 6.47 16.43
N GLY A 167 -6.53 6.07 17.04
CA GLY A 167 -7.07 6.66 18.26
C GLY A 167 -8.59 6.89 18.22
N LEU A 168 -9.08 7.87 18.98
CA LEU A 168 -10.51 8.17 19.08
C LEU A 168 -10.93 9.18 18.02
N ARG A 169 -11.85 8.79 17.13
CA ARG A 169 -12.39 9.64 16.07
C ARG A 169 -13.77 10.17 16.47
N ILE A 170 -13.93 11.48 16.37
CA ILE A 170 -15.17 12.20 16.59
C ILE A 170 -15.53 12.89 15.27
N GLU A 171 -16.62 12.49 14.64
CA GLU A 171 -17.10 13.09 13.39
C GLU A 171 -18.37 13.88 13.65
N ILE A 172 -18.42 15.10 13.13
CA ILE A 172 -19.60 15.95 13.12
C ILE A 172 -20.04 16.08 11.67
N VAL A 173 -21.17 15.45 11.34
CA VAL A 173 -21.69 15.35 9.96
C VAL A 173 -22.84 16.34 9.72
N ASP A 174 -22.95 16.84 8.50
CA ASP A 174 -24.10 17.63 8.07
C ASP A 174 -25.36 16.76 7.89
N SER A 175 -26.51 17.42 7.96
CA SER A 175 -27.82 16.89 7.58
C SER A 175 -28.48 17.85 6.59
N GLN A 176 -29.37 17.35 5.72
CA GLN A 176 -30.05 18.20 4.71
C GLN A 176 -30.75 19.40 5.34
N ASN A 177 -31.43 19.20 6.46
CA ASN A 177 -32.21 20.26 7.12
C ASN A 177 -31.39 21.06 8.15
N ARG A 178 -30.14 20.66 8.39
CA ARG A 178 -29.29 21.26 9.42
C ARG A 178 -27.80 21.12 9.04
N PRO A 179 -27.32 21.96 8.12
CA PRO A 179 -25.91 21.95 7.72
C PRO A 179 -25.06 22.72 8.73
N MET A 180 -23.86 22.22 9.03
CA MET A 180 -22.90 22.83 9.97
C MET A 180 -22.32 24.12 9.40
N PHE A 181 -22.21 24.15 8.08
CA PHE A 181 -21.76 25.28 7.29
C PHE A 181 -22.82 25.60 6.24
N PRO A 182 -23.17 26.88 6.04
CA PRO A 182 -23.93 27.26 4.86
C PRO A 182 -23.23 26.78 3.58
N SER A 183 -24.00 26.60 2.50
CA SER A 183 -23.44 26.25 1.21
C SER A 183 -22.34 27.23 0.80
N GLY A 184 -21.19 26.67 0.41
CA GLY A 184 -20.02 27.43 0.01
C GLY A 184 -19.36 28.33 1.06
N SER A 185 -19.71 28.20 2.35
CA SER A 185 -19.14 29.01 3.43
C SER A 185 -18.27 28.16 4.37
N SER A 186 -17.24 28.80 4.95
CA SER A 186 -16.42 28.27 6.04
C SER A 186 -16.84 28.79 7.43
N LYS A 187 -17.94 29.57 7.50
CA LYS A 187 -18.51 30.05 8.76
C LYS A 187 -19.41 28.99 9.39
N LEU A 188 -19.08 28.60 10.62
CA LEU A 188 -19.88 27.66 11.41
C LEU A 188 -21.23 28.26 11.79
N GLN A 189 -22.27 27.43 11.73
CA GLN A 189 -23.57 27.74 12.30
C GLN A 189 -23.50 27.75 13.84
N PRO A 190 -24.38 28.53 14.53
CA PRO A 190 -24.34 28.66 15.98
C PRO A 190 -24.38 27.33 16.74
N TYR A 191 -25.20 26.37 16.28
CA TYR A 191 -25.30 25.07 16.94
C TYR A 191 -23.99 24.27 16.85
N ALA A 192 -23.28 24.36 15.72
CA ALA A 192 -22.01 23.69 15.50
C ALA A 192 -20.90 24.29 16.38
N VAL A 193 -20.90 25.62 16.52
CA VAL A 193 -20.02 26.30 17.48
C VAL A 193 -20.27 25.76 18.89
N THR A 194 -21.53 25.61 19.30
CA THR A 194 -21.87 25.07 20.62
C THR A 194 -21.42 23.61 20.80
N ILE A 195 -21.56 22.76 19.79
CA ILE A 195 -21.04 21.38 19.84
C ILE A 195 -19.52 21.38 20.05
N LEU A 196 -18.80 22.14 19.22
CA LEU A 196 -17.34 22.20 19.26
C LEU A 196 -16.81 22.81 20.56
N THR A 197 -17.46 23.84 21.10
CA THR A 197 -17.02 24.44 22.35
C THR A 197 -17.20 23.49 23.54
N GLN A 198 -18.31 22.74 23.57
CA GLN A 198 -18.58 21.75 24.63
C GLN A 198 -17.62 20.54 24.57
N ILE A 199 -17.29 20.07 23.36
CA ILE A 199 -16.29 19.01 23.17
C ILE A 199 -14.90 19.51 23.54
N GLY A 200 -14.56 20.77 23.25
CA GLY A 200 -13.23 21.35 23.44
C GLY A 200 -12.66 21.15 24.84
N ALA A 201 -13.44 21.42 25.88
CA ALA A 201 -13.02 21.24 27.27
C ALA A 201 -12.74 19.77 27.63
N ALA A 202 -13.57 18.84 27.14
CA ALA A 202 -13.43 17.40 27.43
C ALA A 202 -12.19 16.79 26.79
N LEU A 203 -11.67 17.35 25.69
CA LEU A 203 -10.44 16.87 25.07
C LEU A 203 -9.21 17.05 25.97
N ASN A 204 -9.26 17.93 26.96
CA ASN A 204 -8.15 18.20 27.87
C ASN A 204 -7.94 17.14 28.94
N ASP A 205 -8.87 16.20 29.13
CA ASP A 205 -8.74 15.15 30.15
C ASP A 205 -7.63 14.14 29.82
N VAL A 206 -7.24 14.08 28.54
CA VAL A 206 -6.16 13.23 28.06
C VAL A 206 -5.00 14.09 27.57
N ASP A 207 -3.78 13.58 27.65
CA ASP A 207 -2.56 14.25 27.18
C ASP A 207 -2.37 14.14 25.66
N ASN A 208 -3.15 13.28 25.01
CA ASN A 208 -3.09 13.02 23.58
C ASN A 208 -3.26 14.28 22.73
N ARG A 209 -2.50 14.35 21.62
CA ARG A 209 -2.64 15.38 20.60
C ARG A 209 -3.88 15.15 19.74
N VAL A 210 -4.30 16.21 19.03
CA VAL A 210 -5.49 16.25 18.20
C VAL A 210 -5.15 16.63 16.77
N SER A 211 -5.67 15.86 15.81
CA SER A 211 -5.65 16.17 14.38
C SER A 211 -7.05 16.50 13.92
N ILE A 212 -7.23 17.63 13.23
CA ILE A 212 -8.55 18.07 12.72
C ILE A 212 -8.53 17.97 11.20
N ALA A 213 -9.54 17.34 10.61
CA ALA A 213 -9.72 17.26 9.17
C ALA A 213 -11.09 17.78 8.74
N GLY A 214 -11.13 18.54 7.65
CA GLY A 214 -12.35 18.96 7.00
C GLY A 214 -12.60 18.16 5.73
N HIS A 215 -13.87 17.83 5.49
CA HIS A 215 -14.33 17.16 4.29
C HIS A 215 -15.48 17.94 3.66
N THR A 216 -15.51 17.94 2.34
CA THR A 216 -16.61 18.49 1.53
C THR A 216 -17.26 17.36 0.73
N ASP A 217 -18.37 17.68 0.10
CA ASP A 217 -19.00 16.82 -0.89
C ASP A 217 -18.27 16.93 -2.25
N ALA A 218 -18.64 16.06 -3.20
CA ALA A 218 -18.04 15.99 -4.53
C ALA A 218 -18.64 17.00 -5.51
N VAL A 219 -19.57 17.85 -5.05
CA VAL A 219 -20.14 18.92 -5.87
C VAL A 219 -19.05 19.97 -6.10
N PRO A 220 -18.73 20.31 -7.37
CA PRO A 220 -17.75 21.34 -7.64
C PRO A 220 -18.15 22.67 -7.02
N TYR A 221 -17.22 23.28 -6.29
CA TYR A 221 -17.41 24.61 -5.75
C TYR A 221 -17.34 25.66 -6.87
N THR A 222 -18.41 26.43 -7.06
CA THR A 222 -18.54 27.43 -8.15
C THR A 222 -18.70 28.86 -7.66
N ALA A 223 -18.79 29.08 -6.34
CA ALA A 223 -19.27 30.33 -5.75
C ALA A 223 -18.16 31.33 -5.34
N GLY A 224 -16.89 31.07 -5.65
CA GLY A 224 -15.78 31.88 -5.15
C GLY A 224 -14.76 32.29 -6.21
N PRO A 225 -13.68 32.98 -5.77
CA PRO A 225 -12.68 33.52 -6.67
C PRO A 225 -11.94 32.41 -7.42
N GLU A 226 -11.31 32.79 -8.53
CA GLU A 226 -10.52 31.87 -9.35
C GLU A 226 -9.48 31.13 -8.49
N GLY A 227 -9.44 29.80 -8.63
CA GLY A 227 -8.56 28.93 -7.85
C GLY A 227 -9.13 28.46 -6.50
N TYR A 228 -10.24 29.02 -6.02
CA TYR A 228 -10.90 28.54 -4.80
C TYR A 228 -11.73 27.30 -5.11
N SER A 229 -11.46 26.22 -4.38
CA SER A 229 -12.06 24.91 -4.58
C SER A 229 -12.48 24.26 -3.26
N ASN A 230 -12.92 23.01 -3.35
CA ASN A 230 -13.21 22.17 -2.19
C ASN A 230 -11.97 21.95 -1.29
N TRP A 231 -10.76 22.11 -1.82
CA TRP A 231 -9.52 22.05 -1.03
C TRP A 231 -9.38 23.21 -0.05
N GLU A 232 -9.57 24.44 -0.53
CA GLU A 232 -9.54 25.65 0.31
C GLU A 232 -10.70 25.60 1.32
N LEU A 233 -11.91 25.27 0.85
CA LEU A 233 -13.10 25.19 1.68
C LEU A 233 -12.95 24.19 2.82
N SER A 234 -12.47 22.97 2.53
CA SER A 234 -12.29 21.93 3.54
C SER A 234 -11.23 22.34 4.59
N SER A 235 -10.13 22.97 4.14
CA SER A 235 -9.06 23.48 5.01
C SER A 235 -9.54 24.62 5.92
N GLU A 236 -10.33 25.55 5.38
CA GLU A 236 -10.89 26.66 6.15
C GLU A 236 -11.94 26.20 7.17
N ARG A 237 -12.80 25.25 6.79
CA ARG A 237 -13.78 24.62 7.68
C ARG A 237 -13.11 23.89 8.84
N ALA A 238 -12.02 23.16 8.57
CA ALA A 238 -11.22 22.53 9.60
C ALA A 238 -10.61 23.56 10.58
N ASN A 239 -10.13 24.69 10.05
CA ASN A 239 -9.63 25.79 10.87
C ASN A 239 -10.72 26.52 11.66
N ALA A 240 -11.92 26.64 11.11
CA ALA A 240 -13.07 27.17 11.86
C ALA A 240 -13.38 26.27 13.06
N ALA A 241 -13.40 24.94 12.86
CA ALA A 241 -13.58 23.99 13.94
C ALA A 241 -12.48 24.08 15.00
N ARG A 242 -11.21 24.17 14.58
CA ARG A 242 -10.06 24.41 15.46
C ARG A 242 -10.28 25.64 16.36
N ARG A 243 -10.67 26.77 15.78
CA ARG A 243 -10.93 28.02 16.53
C ARG A 243 -12.03 27.82 17.56
N SER A 244 -13.13 27.14 17.20
CA SER A 244 -14.24 26.87 18.12
C SER A 244 -13.86 25.91 19.25
N LEU A 245 -13.04 24.89 18.98
CA LEU A 245 -12.52 23.99 20.03
C LEU A 245 -11.65 24.74 21.03
N VAL A 246 -10.75 25.60 20.55
CA VAL A 246 -9.89 26.43 21.42
C VAL A 246 -10.72 27.45 22.21
N ALA A 247 -11.72 28.08 21.57
CA ALA A 247 -12.66 28.95 22.27
C ALA A 247 -13.49 28.20 23.35
N GLY A 248 -13.70 26.90 23.16
CA GLY A 248 -14.30 25.99 24.14
C GLY A 248 -13.37 25.53 25.26
N GLY A 249 -12.13 26.02 25.30
CA GLY A 249 -11.15 25.70 26.32
C GLY A 249 -10.17 24.57 25.97
N MET A 250 -10.21 24.01 24.75
CA MET A 250 -9.15 23.07 24.32
C MET A 250 -7.79 23.78 24.32
N HIS A 251 -6.79 23.21 25.00
CA HIS A 251 -5.43 23.78 24.98
C HIS A 251 -4.89 23.84 23.55
N GLY A 252 -4.40 25.02 23.14
CA GLY A 252 -3.91 25.25 21.78
C GLY A 252 -2.75 24.33 21.39
N GLU A 253 -1.90 23.96 22.36
CA GLU A 253 -0.77 23.05 22.17
C GLU A 253 -1.21 21.64 21.78
N LYS A 254 -2.43 21.21 22.11
CA LYS A 254 -2.89 19.86 21.75
C LYS A 254 -3.06 19.69 20.26
N LEU A 255 -3.24 20.76 19.50
CA LEU A 255 -3.36 20.68 18.06
C LEU A 255 -2.03 20.24 17.43
N LEU A 256 -2.07 19.12 16.73
CA LEU A 256 -0.93 18.61 15.96
C LEU A 256 -0.97 19.08 14.52
N GLN A 257 -2.12 18.96 13.87
CA GLN A 257 -2.30 19.29 12.46
C GLN A 257 -3.75 19.65 12.12
N VAL A 258 -3.91 20.41 11.04
CA VAL A 258 -5.18 20.72 10.39
C VAL A 258 -5.08 20.28 8.93
N ARG A 259 -6.05 19.51 8.44
CA ARG A 259 -6.07 18.97 7.07
C ARG A 259 -7.35 19.36 6.34
N GLY A 260 -7.24 19.77 5.09
CA GLY A 260 -8.36 19.81 4.14
C GLY A 260 -8.27 18.60 3.23
N LEU A 261 -9.34 17.81 3.15
CA LEU A 261 -9.37 16.57 2.36
C LEU A 261 -10.35 16.64 1.19
N ALA A 262 -10.97 17.82 0.96
CA ALA A 262 -11.98 18.02 -0.08
C ALA A 262 -12.98 16.84 -0.11
N ASP A 263 -13.19 16.28 -1.30
CA ASP A 263 -14.05 15.14 -1.61
C ASP A 263 -13.30 13.81 -1.76
N VAL A 264 -12.03 13.75 -1.35
CA VAL A 264 -11.16 12.56 -1.55
C VAL A 264 -11.65 11.34 -0.76
N LEU A 265 -12.24 11.56 0.41
CA LEU A 265 -12.73 10.51 1.32
C LEU A 265 -14.22 10.71 1.65
N PRO A 266 -15.14 10.47 0.69
CA PRO A 266 -16.57 10.55 0.95
C PRO A 266 -17.02 9.36 1.83
N LEU A 267 -18.00 9.59 2.70
CA LEU A 267 -18.66 8.49 3.43
C LEU A 267 -19.58 7.69 2.51
N ASN A 268 -20.23 8.36 1.58
CA ASN A 268 -21.02 7.77 0.52
C ASN A 268 -20.53 8.28 -0.84
N SER A 269 -19.85 7.43 -1.59
CA SER A 269 -19.34 7.76 -2.92
C SER A 269 -20.40 7.68 -4.02
N GLN A 270 -21.59 7.15 -3.73
CA GLN A 270 -22.65 6.96 -4.74
C GLN A 270 -23.46 8.24 -4.99
N VAL A 271 -23.48 9.14 -4.01
CA VAL A 271 -24.28 10.37 -4.04
C VAL A 271 -23.34 11.56 -3.85
N ALA A 272 -23.18 12.36 -4.92
CA ALA A 272 -22.19 13.42 -4.96
C ALA A 272 -22.45 14.55 -3.96
N ASP A 273 -23.73 14.91 -3.75
CA ASP A 273 -24.18 16.01 -2.87
C ASP A 273 -24.60 15.55 -1.46
N GLU A 274 -24.26 14.31 -1.11
CA GLU A 274 -24.66 13.69 0.15
C GLU A 274 -24.18 14.52 1.35
N PRO A 275 -25.10 14.96 2.25
CA PRO A 275 -24.73 15.79 3.39
C PRO A 275 -23.71 15.14 4.31
N THR A 276 -23.80 13.83 4.50
CA THR A 276 -22.87 13.13 5.39
C THR A 276 -21.41 13.19 4.90
N ASN A 277 -21.17 13.48 3.61
CA ASN A 277 -19.82 13.74 3.09
C ASN A 277 -19.24 15.06 3.62
N ARG A 278 -20.07 16.07 3.85
CA ARG A 278 -19.69 17.35 4.48
C ARG A 278 -19.58 17.14 5.99
N ARG A 279 -18.34 17.02 6.49
CA ARG A 279 -18.09 16.73 7.91
C ARG A 279 -16.77 17.29 8.39
N ILE A 280 -16.69 17.45 9.71
CA ILE A 280 -15.43 17.69 10.41
C ILE A 280 -15.07 16.42 11.18
N SER A 281 -13.85 15.95 11.01
CA SER A 281 -13.28 14.81 11.74
C SER A 281 -12.23 15.31 12.72
N ILE A 282 -12.41 14.99 14.00
CA ILE A 282 -11.48 15.29 15.07
C ILE A 282 -10.91 13.94 15.54
N LEU A 283 -9.61 13.75 15.35
CA LEU A 283 -8.91 12.54 15.75
C LEU A 283 -8.02 12.85 16.96
N VAL A 284 -8.33 12.21 18.09
CA VAL A 284 -7.46 12.18 19.27
C VAL A 284 -6.48 11.04 19.07
N LEU A 285 -5.21 11.37 18.82
CA LEU A 285 -4.19 10.41 18.41
C LEU A 285 -3.73 9.55 19.60
N ASN A 286 -3.64 8.23 19.43
CA ASN A 286 -2.88 7.40 20.37
C ASN A 286 -1.37 7.69 20.25
N LYS A 287 -0.56 7.25 21.23
CA LYS A 287 0.89 7.52 21.20
C LYS A 287 1.58 6.95 19.96
N ALA A 288 1.11 5.80 19.49
CA ALA A 288 1.50 5.17 18.24
C ALA A 288 1.43 6.13 17.03
N ALA A 289 0.24 6.69 16.78
CA ALA A 289 0.00 7.59 15.66
C ALA A 289 0.67 8.95 15.85
N GLU A 290 0.75 9.46 17.09
CA GLU A 290 1.51 10.67 17.42
C GLU A 290 2.99 10.51 17.05
N LEU A 291 3.63 9.41 17.46
CA LEU A 291 5.04 9.12 17.12
C LEU A 291 5.25 8.94 15.62
N ALA A 292 4.34 8.24 14.94
CA ALA A 292 4.39 8.05 13.50
C ALA A 292 4.35 9.39 12.74
N PHE A 293 3.53 10.35 13.20
CA PHE A 293 3.48 11.69 12.63
C PHE A 293 4.82 12.42 12.75
N PHE A 294 5.45 12.41 13.92
CA PHE A 294 6.75 13.07 14.12
C PHE A 294 7.89 12.37 13.37
N HIS A 295 7.79 11.06 13.16
CA HIS A 295 8.75 10.33 12.34
C HIS A 295 8.65 10.68 10.85
N ASP A 296 7.44 10.92 10.35
CA ASP A 296 7.21 11.32 8.95
C ASP A 296 7.56 12.81 8.71
N GLY A 297 7.08 13.70 9.56
CA GLY A 297 7.31 15.15 9.46
C GLY A 297 8.68 15.63 9.95
N GLY A 298 9.42 14.80 10.70
CA GLY A 298 10.71 15.12 11.31
C GLY A 298 11.93 14.88 10.42
N ARG A 299 11.74 14.34 9.21
CA ARG A 299 12.82 14.18 8.21
C ARG A 299 13.11 15.50 7.49
N THR A 300 13.59 16.50 8.22
CA THR A 300 14.18 17.72 7.62
C THR A 300 15.68 17.56 7.36
N ALA A 301 16.31 16.52 7.93
CA ALA A 301 17.66 16.09 7.53
C ALA A 301 17.55 15.34 6.20
N ILE A 302 17.83 16.05 5.11
CA ILE A 302 18.11 15.42 3.82
C ILE A 302 19.43 14.68 4.02
N ASP A 303 19.38 13.37 4.24
CA ASP A 303 20.58 12.54 4.23
C ASP A 303 21.06 12.47 2.78
N GLU A 304 21.86 13.45 2.34
CA GLU A 304 22.45 13.50 0.98
C GLU A 304 23.26 12.23 0.64
N ALA A 305 23.62 11.44 1.66
CA ALA A 305 24.35 10.18 1.52
C ALA A 305 23.50 9.00 1.00
N THR A 306 22.17 9.12 0.93
CA THR A 306 21.32 8.07 0.34
C THR A 306 20.74 8.57 -0.99
N PRO A 307 21.24 8.11 -2.16
CA PRO A 307 20.62 8.48 -3.42
C PRO A 307 19.17 8.02 -3.41
N ALA A 308 18.24 8.94 -3.70
CA ALA A 308 16.84 8.61 -3.93
C ALA A 308 16.80 7.51 -5.00
N SER A 309 16.36 6.31 -4.61
CA SER A 309 16.25 5.19 -5.52
C SER A 309 15.31 5.58 -6.67
N SER A 310 15.89 5.84 -7.84
CA SER A 310 15.20 6.24 -9.07
C SER A 310 14.52 5.03 -9.74
N ALA A 311 13.91 4.14 -8.97
CA ALA A 311 13.14 3.03 -9.50
C ALA A 311 11.69 3.50 -9.68
N ILE A 312 11.42 4.24 -10.76
CA ILE A 312 10.06 4.35 -11.28
C ILE A 312 9.69 2.93 -11.76
N PRO A 313 8.65 2.28 -11.21
CA PRO A 313 8.20 1.00 -11.74
C PRO A 313 7.73 1.24 -13.18
N THR A 314 8.43 0.64 -14.13
CA THR A 314 8.02 0.65 -15.53
C THR A 314 6.70 -0.10 -15.63
N VAL A 315 5.59 0.64 -15.71
CA VAL A 315 4.31 0.08 -16.11
C VAL A 315 4.46 -0.33 -17.58
N ILE A 316 4.77 -1.61 -17.80
CA ILE A 316 4.73 -2.19 -19.15
C ILE A 316 3.27 -2.18 -19.59
N GLY A 317 2.92 -1.20 -20.42
CA GLY A 317 1.64 -1.12 -21.10
C GLY A 317 1.46 -2.31 -22.02
N ARG A 318 0.45 -3.13 -21.74
CA ARG A 318 -0.13 -4.04 -22.73
C ARG A 318 -1.41 -3.38 -23.26
N LEU A 319 -1.25 -2.40 -24.15
CA LEU A 319 -2.33 -1.98 -25.03
C LEU A 319 -2.38 -2.99 -26.19
N GLN A 320 -3.41 -3.83 -26.21
CA GLN A 320 -3.73 -4.62 -27.39
C GLN A 320 -4.32 -3.69 -28.46
N PRO A 321 -3.89 -3.77 -29.73
CA PRO A 321 -4.54 -3.04 -30.81
C PRO A 321 -5.90 -3.69 -31.09
N VAL A 322 -6.98 -2.93 -30.91
CA VAL A 322 -8.31 -3.26 -31.42
C VAL A 322 -8.27 -3.09 -32.94
N THR A 323 -8.28 -4.19 -33.67
CA THR A 323 -8.47 -4.17 -35.13
C THR A 323 -9.93 -3.84 -35.43
N GLY A 324 -10.20 -2.59 -35.80
CA GLY A 324 -11.49 -2.18 -36.36
C GLY A 324 -11.63 -2.66 -37.80
N SER A 325 -12.61 -3.55 -38.06
CA SER A 325 -13.05 -3.86 -39.41
C SER A 325 -13.96 -2.74 -39.91
N HIS A 326 -13.45 -1.93 -40.85
CA HIS A 326 -14.29 -1.07 -41.69
C HIS A 326 -14.97 -1.91 -42.76
N SER A 327 -16.30 -1.96 -42.73
CA SER A 327 -17.13 -2.35 -43.87
C SER A 327 -18.25 -1.30 -44.02
N THR A 328 -18.09 -0.45 -45.02
CA THR A 328 -19.15 0.30 -45.73
C THR A 328 -18.63 0.58 -47.14
N PRO A 329 -19.48 0.89 -48.14
CA PRO A 329 -20.94 1.11 -48.09
C PRO A 329 -21.79 -0.07 -48.56
#